data_AF-A0A0N1LJS9-F1
#
_entry.id   AF-A0A0N1LJS9-F1
#
_cell.length_a   1.000
_cell.length_b   1.000
_cell.length_c   1.000
_cell.angle_alpha   90.00
_cell.angle_beta   90.00
_cell.angle_gamma   90.00
#
_symmetry.space_group_name_H-M   'P 1'
#
loop_
_entity.id
_entity.type
_entity.pdbx_description
1 polymer ?
#
loop_
_entity_poly.entity_id
_entity_poly.type
_entity_poly.pdbx_seq_one_letter_code
_entity_poly.pdbx_strand_id
1 'polypeptide(L)'
;MTMAIRIAIGLMAALFILIGLNFLANPVDAAKGFFVVADGSQGLATIRADFPGFFIGSAVFALLGAVRGQAAPLYVPMLMLAIALTGRFVSLGADGVGPMAIPPMVVEALGIALMVVGTRVLKRG
;
A
#
# COMPACT_ATOMS: atom_id res chain seq x y z
N MET A 1 1.44 -24.61 -1.79
CA MET A 1 0.84 -23.35 -2.31
C MET A 1 0.60 -22.32 -1.22
N THR A 2 -0.02 -22.68 -0.08
CA THR A 2 -0.32 -21.75 1.02
C THR A 2 0.92 -21.05 1.61
N MET A 3 2.05 -21.76 1.77
CA MET A 3 3.28 -21.15 2.32
C MET A 3 3.87 -20.07 1.39
N ALA A 4 3.95 -20.32 0.09
CA ALA A 4 4.48 -19.37 -0.88
C ALA A 4 3.68 -18.05 -0.89
N ILE A 5 2.34 -18.14 -0.84
CA ILE A 5 1.46 -16.97 -0.75
C ILE A 5 1.65 -16.21 0.55
N ARG A 6 1.77 -16.91 1.69
CA ARG A 6 2.03 -16.27 2.98
C ARG A 6 3.36 -15.52 2.98
N ILE A 7 4.40 -16.10 2.38
CA ILE A 7 5.71 -15.45 2.22
C ILE A 7 5.58 -14.21 1.34
N ALA A 8 4.92 -14.31 0.18
CA ALA A 8 4.75 -13.18 -0.73
C ALA A 8 3.97 -12.02 -0.08
N ILE A 9 2.88 -12.32 0.64
CA ILE A 9 2.12 -11.31 1.40
C ILE A 9 3.00 -10.70 2.51
N GLY A 10 3.78 -11.53 3.22
CA GLY A 10 4.71 -11.07 4.25
C GLY A 10 5.79 -10.14 3.71
N LEU A 11 6.36 -10.44 2.53
CA LEU A 11 7.33 -9.57 1.86
C LEU A 11 6.71 -8.23 1.44
N MET A 12 5.47 -8.24 0.94
CA MET A 12 4.76 -7.02 0.61
C MET A 12 4.45 -6.18 1.86
N ALA A 13 4.07 -6.83 2.97
CA ALA A 13 3.88 -6.16 4.25
C ALA A 13 5.19 -5.54 4.76
N ALA A 14 6.31 -6.26 4.68
CA ALA A 14 7.62 -5.74 5.06
C ALA A 14 8.01 -4.51 4.22
N LEU A 15 7.79 -4.55 2.90
CA LEU A 15 8.01 -3.40 2.03
C LEU A 15 7.17 -2.19 2.47
N PHE A 16 5.88 -2.37 2.75
CA PHE A 16 5.00 -1.29 3.20
C PHE A 16 5.41 -0.74 4.57
N ILE A 17 5.87 -1.58 5.50
CA ILE A 17 6.45 -1.11 6.76
C ILE A 17 7.67 -0.24 6.50
N LEU A 18 8.60 -0.68 5.64
CA LEU A 18 9.80 0.11 5.32
C LEU A 18 9.44 1.46 4.70
N ILE A 19 8.48 1.51 3.78
CA ILE A 19 7.98 2.75 3.18
C ILE A 19 7.36 3.66 4.26
N GLY A 20 6.47 3.12 5.09
CA GLY A 20 5.82 3.87 6.16
C GLY A 20 6.81 4.42 7.20
N LEU A 21 7.80 3.62 7.60
CA LEU A 21 8.87 4.07 8.49
C LEU A 21 9.74 5.15 7.84
N ASN A 22 10.01 5.04 6.53
CA ASN A 22 10.74 6.07 5.80
C ASN A 22 9.98 7.41 5.77
N PHE A 23 8.64 7.38 5.65
CA PHE A 23 7.82 8.60 5.77
C PHE A 23 7.86 9.23 7.17
N LEU A 24 8.03 8.43 8.24
CA LEU A 24 8.20 8.96 9.59
C LEU A 24 9.59 9.59 9.78
N ALA A 25 10.64 8.89 9.34
CA ALA A 25 12.04 9.28 9.57
C ALA A 25 12.53 10.36 8.59
N ASN A 26 12.20 10.24 7.31
CA ASN A 26 12.61 11.16 6.24
C ASN A 26 11.43 11.54 5.33
N PRO A 27 10.45 12.32 5.84
CA PRO A 27 9.23 12.65 5.11
C PRO A 27 9.48 13.45 3.84
N VAL A 28 10.48 14.33 3.81
CA VAL A 28 10.75 15.22 2.67
C VAL A 28 11.23 14.40 1.48
N ASP A 29 12.23 13.53 1.67
CA ASP A 29 12.74 12.72 0.56
C ASP A 29 11.77 11.60 0.19
N ALA A 30 11.06 11.02 1.16
CA ALA A 30 10.02 10.02 0.89
C ALA A 30 8.91 10.60 0.00
N ALA A 31 8.45 11.82 0.29
CA ALA A 31 7.37 12.48 -0.45
C ALA A 31 7.74 12.83 -1.90
N LYS A 32 9.03 13.06 -2.20
CA LYS A 32 9.50 13.27 -3.59
C LYS A 32 9.17 12.09 -4.50
N GLY A 33 9.27 10.86 -3.99
CA GLY A 33 8.90 9.65 -4.73
C GLY A 33 7.41 9.58 -5.09
N PHE A 34 6.58 10.38 -4.43
CA PHE A 34 5.13 10.49 -4.66
C PHE A 34 4.74 11.82 -5.29
N PHE A 35 5.71 12.63 -5.72
CA PHE A 35 5.50 13.97 -6.28
C PHE A 35 4.75 14.92 -5.32
N VAL A 36 4.96 14.75 -4.01
CA VAL A 36 4.37 15.59 -2.96
C VAL A 36 5.43 16.51 -2.37
N VAL A 37 5.07 17.77 -2.17
CA VAL A 37 5.88 18.77 -1.46
C VAL A 37 5.11 19.24 -0.24
N ALA A 38 5.79 19.32 0.90
CA ALA A 38 5.20 19.76 2.15
C ALA A 38 5.08 21.29 2.18
N ASP A 39 3.91 21.79 2.59
CA ASP A 39 3.74 23.19 2.97
C ASP A 39 4.07 23.38 4.47
N GLY A 40 5.32 23.78 4.73
CA GLY A 40 5.81 24.04 6.09
C GLY A 40 5.72 22.84 7.04
N SER A 41 5.65 23.13 8.34
CA SER A 41 5.56 22.11 9.39
C SER A 41 4.26 21.31 9.34
N GLN A 42 3.16 21.95 8.92
CA GLN A 42 1.85 21.32 8.86
C GLN A 42 1.75 20.31 7.72
N GLY A 43 2.33 20.61 6.55
CA GLY A 43 2.46 19.65 5.46
C GLY A 43 3.30 18.44 5.86
N LEU A 44 4.38 18.65 6.61
CA LEU A 44 5.20 17.55 7.15
C LEU A 44 4.44 16.69 8.16
N ALA A 45 3.59 17.30 9.00
CA ALA A 45 2.74 16.57 9.94
C ALA A 45 1.74 15.68 9.19
N THR A 46 1.12 16.22 8.14
CA THR A 46 0.18 15.48 7.27
C THR A 46 0.88 14.29 6.60
N ILE A 47 2.08 14.51 6.04
CA ILE A 47 2.86 13.42 5.42
C ILE A 47 3.18 12.32 6.43
N ARG A 48 3.59 12.68 7.66
CA ARG A 48 3.90 11.71 8.73
C ARG A 48 2.66 11.00 9.29
N ALA A 49 1.48 11.55 9.12
CA ALA A 49 0.24 10.93 9.56
C ALA A 49 -0.32 9.99 8.48
N ASP A 50 -0.55 10.52 7.28
CA ASP A 50 -1.40 9.88 6.29
C ASP A 50 -0.67 8.78 5.53
N PHE A 51 0.58 9.02 5.11
CA PHE A 51 1.36 8.00 4.39
C PHE A 51 1.70 6.81 5.29
N PRO A 52 2.23 6.98 6.52
CA PRO A 52 2.39 5.86 7.45
C PRO A 52 1.07 5.21 7.82
N GLY A 53 -0.01 5.98 8.01
CA GLY A 53 -1.35 5.45 8.26
C GLY A 53 -1.80 4.48 7.17
N PHE A 54 -1.63 4.86 5.91
CA PHE A 54 -1.92 4.00 4.76
C PHE A 54 -1.00 2.78 4.70
N PHE A 55 0.32 2.99 4.68
CA PHE A 55 1.29 1.92 4.44
C PHE A 55 1.44 0.97 5.64
N ILE A 56 1.68 1.50 6.84
CA ILE A 56 1.82 0.67 8.05
C ILE A 56 0.48 0.04 8.41
N GLY A 57 -0.63 0.79 8.30
CA GLY A 57 -1.97 0.24 8.52
C GLY A 57 -2.26 -0.96 7.61
N SER A 58 -2.04 -0.80 6.30
CA SER A 58 -2.18 -1.90 5.33
C SER A 58 -1.24 -3.06 5.64
N ALA A 59 0.01 -2.78 6.02
CA ALA A 59 1.01 -3.80 6.31
C ALA A 59 0.67 -4.64 7.55
N VAL A 60 0.15 -4.04 8.61
CA VAL A 60 -0.23 -4.77 9.84
C VAL A 60 -1.28 -5.83 9.53
N PHE A 61 -2.30 -5.48 8.76
CA PHE A 61 -3.35 -6.44 8.37
C PHE A 61 -2.86 -7.48 7.35
N ALA A 62 -2.00 -7.08 6.40
CA ALA A 62 -1.34 -8.02 5.50
C ALA A 62 -0.51 -9.06 6.26
N LEU A 63 0.32 -8.60 7.21
CA LEU A 63 1.15 -9.46 8.06
C LEU A 63 0.29 -10.34 8.96
N LEU A 64 -0.81 -9.83 9.50
CA LEU A 64 -1.75 -10.62 10.29
C LEU A 64 -2.35 -11.77 9.48
N GLY A 65 -2.78 -11.50 8.25
CA GLY A 65 -3.29 -12.52 7.33
C GLY A 65 -2.22 -13.54 6.95
N ALA A 66 -0.99 -13.10 6.70
CA ALA A 66 0.14 -13.96 6.41
C ALA A 66 0.51 -14.87 7.61
N VAL A 67 0.62 -14.32 8.82
CA VAL A 67 0.98 -15.08 10.03
C VAL A 67 -0.12 -16.06 10.40
N ARG A 68 -1.39 -15.62 10.43
CA ARG A 68 -2.52 -16.49 10.79
C ARG A 68 -2.93 -17.45 9.68
N GLY A 69 -2.51 -17.23 8.43
CA GLY A 69 -2.96 -18.01 7.28
C GLY A 69 -4.46 -17.85 7.01
N GLN A 70 -5.00 -16.66 7.30
CA GLN A 70 -6.42 -16.33 7.19
C GLN A 70 -6.64 -15.27 6.12
N ALA A 71 -7.72 -15.42 5.35
CA ALA A 71 -8.09 -14.50 4.29
C ALA A 71 -8.67 -13.17 4.83
N ALA A 72 -9.38 -13.19 5.96
CA ALA A 72 -10.15 -12.05 6.44
C ALA A 72 -9.31 -10.77 6.66
N PRO A 73 -8.11 -10.81 7.25
CA PRO A 73 -7.29 -9.60 7.39
C PRO A 73 -6.87 -8.97 6.04
N LEU A 74 -6.78 -9.76 4.95
CA LEU A 74 -6.30 -9.27 3.66
C LEU A 74 -7.28 -8.30 2.97
N TYR A 75 -8.54 -8.25 3.40
CA TYR A 75 -9.52 -7.31 2.84
C TYR A 75 -9.16 -5.85 3.14
N VAL A 76 -8.53 -5.55 4.28
CA VAL A 76 -8.14 -4.18 4.64
C VAL A 76 -7.09 -3.61 3.68
N PRO A 77 -5.90 -4.22 3.49
CA PRO A 77 -4.92 -3.72 2.53
C PRO A 77 -5.45 -3.78 1.09
N MET A 78 -6.29 -4.76 0.75
CA MET A 78 -6.93 -4.83 -0.56
C MET A 78 -7.83 -3.61 -0.82
N LEU A 79 -8.65 -3.22 0.15
CA LEU A 79 -9.51 -2.04 0.05
C LEU A 79 -8.68 -0.75 -0.07
N MET A 80 -7.65 -0.60 0.76
CA MET A 80 -6.75 0.56 0.71
C MET A 80 -6.10 0.73 -0.68
N LEU A 81 -5.54 -0.35 -1.23
CA LEU A 81 -4.94 -0.32 -2.57
C LEU A 81 -5.97 -0.07 -3.67
N ALA A 82 -7.18 -0.65 -3.56
CA ALA A 82 -8.24 -0.44 -4.54
C ALA A 82 -8.72 1.02 -4.56
N ILE A 83 -8.85 1.65 -3.39
CA ILE A 83 -9.19 3.08 -3.27
C ILE A 83 -8.07 3.94 -3.87
N ALA A 84 -6.80 3.65 -3.55
CA ALA A 84 -5.66 4.38 -4.11
C ALA A 84 -5.62 4.30 -5.65
N LEU A 85 -5.77 3.10 -6.20
CA LEU A 85 -5.79 2.86 -7.65
C LEU A 85 -6.99 3.53 -8.32
N THR A 86 -8.15 3.58 -7.64
CA THR A 86 -9.32 4.33 -8.13
C THR A 86 -9.01 5.82 -8.21
N GLY A 87 -8.35 6.38 -7.20
CA GLY A 87 -7.88 7.77 -7.23
C GLY A 87 -6.94 8.06 -8.40
N ARG A 88 -6.08 7.08 -8.78
CA ARG A 88 -5.24 7.19 -9.98
C ARG A 88 -6.07 7.25 -11.26
N PHE A 89 -7.10 6.42 -11.40
CA PHE A 89 -8.00 6.49 -12.55
C PHE A 89 -8.76 7.81 -12.64
N VAL A 90 -9.17 8.38 -11.50
CA VAL A 90 -9.78 9.72 -11.46
C VAL A 90 -8.78 10.76 -11.99
N SER A 91 -7.53 10.73 -11.54
CA SER A 91 -6.49 11.65 -12.03
C SER A 91 -6.18 11.45 -13.51
N LEU A 92 -6.13 10.21 -14.02
CA LEU A 92 -5.95 9.97 -15.46
C LEU A 92 -7.08 10.57 -16.30
N GLY A 93 -8.32 10.51 -15.81
CA GLY A 93 -9.48 11.10 -16.49
C GLY A 93 -9.55 12.62 -16.41
N ALA A 94 -9.12 13.21 -15.28
CA ALA A 94 -9.18 14.65 -15.03
C ALA A 94 -7.96 15.41 -15.57
N ASP A 95 -6.75 14.86 -15.35
CA ASP A 95 -5.47 15.53 -15.58
C ASP A 95 -4.68 14.92 -16.76
N GLY A 96 -5.11 13.75 -17.26
CA GLY A 96 -4.42 13.01 -18.32
C GLY A 96 -3.30 12.09 -17.81
N VAL A 97 -2.59 11.44 -18.74
CA VAL A 97 -1.52 10.48 -18.41
C VAL A 97 -0.19 11.21 -18.25
N GLY A 98 0.23 11.40 -17.00
CA GLY A 98 1.57 11.93 -16.69
C GLY A 98 2.70 10.90 -16.96
N PRO A 99 3.96 11.34 -17.19
CA PRO A 99 5.07 10.44 -17.54
C PRO A 99 5.34 9.34 -16.50
N MET A 100 5.05 9.62 -15.23
CA MET A 100 5.30 8.72 -14.10
C MET A 100 4.01 8.21 -13.45
N ALA A 101 2.87 8.29 -14.15
CA ALA A 101 1.58 7.86 -13.61
C ALA A 101 1.46 6.32 -13.49
N ILE A 102 2.08 5.58 -14.40
CA ILE A 102 1.87 4.13 -14.54
C ILE A 102 2.60 3.27 -13.49
N PRO A 103 3.88 3.52 -13.14
CA PRO A 103 4.61 2.65 -12.19
C PRO A 103 3.91 2.41 -10.84
N PRO A 104 3.37 3.42 -10.13
CA PRO A 104 2.67 3.18 -8.87
C PRO A 104 1.38 2.36 -9.06
N MET A 105 0.65 2.58 -10.16
CA MET A 105 -0.57 1.83 -10.48
C MET A 105 -0.30 0.34 -10.67
N VAL A 106 0.85 -0.01 -11.28
CA VAL A 106 1.26 -1.40 -11.44
C VAL A 106 1.51 -2.06 -10.08
N VAL A 107 2.20 -1.37 -9.17
CA VAL A 107 2.45 -1.88 -7.81
C VAL A 107 1.14 -2.08 -7.05
N GLU A 108 0.22 -1.11 -7.13
CA GLU A 108 -1.12 -1.20 -6.53
C GLU A 108 -1.91 -2.39 -7.09
N ALA A 109 -1.96 -2.54 -8.42
CA ALA A 109 -2.66 -3.63 -9.09
C ALA A 109 -2.07 -5.01 -8.75
N LEU A 110 -0.75 -5.14 -8.72
CA LEU A 110 -0.07 -6.37 -8.32
C LEU A 110 -0.34 -6.70 -6.84
N GLY A 111 -0.35 -5.69 -5.96
CA GLY A 111 -0.70 -5.87 -4.56
C GLY A 111 -2.14 -6.36 -4.37
N ILE A 112 -3.09 -5.76 -5.09
CA ILE A 112 -4.50 -6.21 -5.10
C ILE A 112 -4.59 -7.66 -5.60
N ALA A 113 -3.95 -7.96 -6.73
CA ALA A 113 -3.95 -9.32 -7.30
C ALA A 113 -3.38 -10.34 -6.32
N LEU A 114 -2.28 -10.02 -5.63
CA LEU A 114 -1.69 -10.86 -4.59
C LEU A 114 -2.68 -11.09 -3.43
N MET A 115 -3.36 -10.05 -2.96
CA MET A 115 -4.37 -10.20 -1.91
C MET A 115 -5.56 -11.04 -2.37
N VAL A 116 -6.03 -10.88 -3.61
CA VAL A 116 -7.13 -11.69 -4.19
C VAL A 116 -6.74 -13.16 -4.30
N VAL A 117 -5.51 -13.46 -4.73
CA VAL A 117 -5.00 -14.84 -4.71
C VAL A 117 -4.91 -15.34 -3.26
N GLY A 118 -4.47 -14.49 -2.34
CA GLY A 118 -4.47 -14.76 -0.90
C GLY A 118 -5.84 -15.17 -0.37
N THR A 119 -6.89 -14.43 -0.67
CA THR A 119 -8.26 -14.73 -0.19
C THR A 119 -8.84 -16.02 -0.76
N ARG A 120 -8.36 -16.47 -1.92
CA ARG A 120 -8.77 -17.74 -2.55
C ARG A 120 -8.02 -18.96 -2.00
N VAL A 121 -6.80 -18.78 -1.49
CA VAL A 121 -5.94 -19.89 -1.05
C VAL A 121 -5.87 -20.03 0.48
N LEU A 122 -6.00 -18.94 1.23
CA LEU A 122 -6.00 -18.97 2.68
C LEU A 122 -7.36 -19.41 3.25
N LYS A 123 -7.36 -19.85 4.51
CA LYS A 123 -8.60 -20.25 5.18
C LYS A 123 -9.51 -19.04 5.35
N ARG A 124 -10.82 -19.24 5.17
CA ARG A 124 -11.83 -18.27 5.62
C ARG A 124 -11.81 -18.31 7.15
N GLY A 125 -11.27 -17.26 7.74
CA GLY A 125 -11.21 -17.05 9.20
C GLY A 125 -12.30 -16.12 9.66
#